data_AF-A0A533WAW0-F1
#
_entry.id   AF-A0A533WAW0-F1
#
_cell.length_a   1.000
_cell.length_b   1.000
_cell.length_c   1.000
_cell.angle_alpha   90.00
_cell.angle_beta   90.00
_cell.angle_gamma   90.00
#
_symmetry.space_group_name_H-M   'P 1'
#
loop_
_entity.id
_entity.type
_entity.pdbx_description
1 polymer ?
#
loop_
_entity_poly.entity_id
_entity_poly.type
_entity_poly.pdbx_seq_one_letter_code
_entity_poly.pdbx_strand_id
1 'polypeptide(L)'
;DVPAQTIHNGVKPRERQEILESWGKDYFPLLSVHTLEIGYDVPQVGIAIIIASTSNMNQVAQRIGRVVRKVDGKDQALVYVVYVSGTKDDNVLRVVKAAIEKDGERAVRAPAAKGKRPAHGQKTLTKFSS
;
A
#
# COMPACT_ATOMS: atom_id res chain seq x y z
N ASP A 1 10.62 10.85 22.91
CA ASP A 1 11.05 10.11 21.70
C ASP A 1 9.86 9.48 21.00
N VAL A 2 9.89 9.42 19.67
CA VAL A 2 8.89 8.70 18.87
C VAL A 2 9.46 7.31 18.57
N PRO A 3 8.84 6.22 19.05
CA PRO A 3 9.30 4.85 18.75
C PRO A 3 9.32 4.59 17.24
N ALA A 4 10.40 4.01 16.74
CA ALA A 4 10.58 3.72 15.32
C ALA A 4 11.52 2.53 15.13
N GLN A 5 11.43 1.86 13.98
CA GLN A 5 12.34 0.78 13.58
C GLN A 5 12.86 0.99 12.17
N THR A 6 13.93 0.27 11.83
CA THR A 6 14.55 0.31 10.49
C THR A 6 14.78 -1.09 9.95
N ILE A 7 14.50 -1.30 8.66
CA ILE A 7 14.85 -2.52 7.93
C ILE A 7 15.81 -2.18 6.79
N HIS A 8 16.97 -2.83 6.80
CA HIS A 8 17.97 -2.76 5.74
C HIS A 8 18.63 -4.14 5.52
N ASN A 9 19.57 -4.21 4.57
CA ASN A 9 20.27 -5.42 4.17
C ASN A 9 21.00 -6.18 5.30
N GLY A 10 21.45 -5.46 6.34
CA GLY A 10 22.16 -6.04 7.48
C GLY A 10 21.27 -6.70 8.53
N VAL A 11 19.96 -6.40 8.54
CA VAL A 11 18.99 -7.00 9.46
C VAL A 11 18.72 -8.44 9.01
N LYS A 12 18.77 -9.40 9.94
CA LYS A 12 18.57 -10.83 9.62
C LYS A 12 17.09 -11.11 9.27
N PRO A 13 16.78 -12.09 8.42
CA PRO A 13 15.40 -12.38 8.02
C PRO A 13 14.41 -12.55 9.17
N ARG A 14 14.80 -13.27 10.23
CA ARG A 14 13.97 -13.46 11.43
C ARG A 14 13.68 -12.12 12.14
N GLU A 15 14.69 -11.29 12.30
CA GLU A 15 14.56 -9.98 12.94
C GLU A 15 13.70 -9.03 12.08
N ARG A 16 13.80 -9.09 10.75
CA ARG A 16 12.90 -8.34 9.85
C ARG A 16 11.44 -8.74 10.06
N GLN A 17 11.18 -10.03 10.23
CA GLN A 17 9.84 -10.54 10.49
C GLN A 17 9.32 -10.05 11.85
N GLU A 18 10.12 -10.14 12.90
CA GLU A 18 9.78 -9.64 14.24
C GLU A 18 9.48 -8.12 14.21
N ILE A 19 10.30 -7.34 13.49
CA ILE A 19 10.07 -5.91 13.26
C ILE A 19 8.70 -5.71 12.58
N LEU A 20 8.44 -6.35 11.44
CA LEU A 20 7.18 -6.21 10.70
C LEU A 20 5.95 -6.64 11.50
N GLU A 21 6.06 -7.66 12.35
CA GLU A 21 4.96 -8.15 13.20
C GLU A 21 4.54 -7.16 14.29
N SER A 22 5.49 -6.39 14.82
CA SER A 22 5.26 -5.30 15.79
C SER A 22 4.85 -3.98 15.14
N TRP A 23 5.06 -3.83 13.83
CA TRP A 23 4.74 -2.59 13.11
C TRP A 23 3.21 -2.34 13.05
N GLY A 24 2.81 -1.12 13.37
CA GLY A 24 1.40 -0.73 13.49
C GLY A 24 0.76 -1.11 14.83
N LYS A 25 1.51 -1.76 15.74
CA LYS A 25 1.09 -2.09 17.12
C LYS A 25 1.93 -1.32 18.13
N ASP A 26 3.24 -1.54 18.10
CA ASP A 26 4.19 -1.01 19.09
C ASP A 26 4.82 0.30 18.62
N TYR A 27 4.93 0.47 17.29
CA TYR A 27 5.45 1.67 16.66
C TYR A 27 4.84 1.84 15.26
N PHE A 28 4.85 3.07 14.74
CA PHE A 28 4.24 3.42 13.46
C PHE A 28 5.25 3.88 12.39
N PRO A 29 6.32 4.61 12.72
CA PRO A 29 7.37 4.92 11.76
C PRO A 29 8.26 3.70 11.49
N LEU A 30 8.32 3.27 10.24
CA LEU A 30 9.24 2.24 9.77
C LEU A 30 10.05 2.79 8.59
N LEU A 31 11.37 2.88 8.76
CA LEU A 31 12.29 3.21 7.67
C LEU A 31 12.71 1.92 6.96
N SER A 32 12.60 1.87 5.63
CA SER A 32 13.13 0.74 4.87
C SER A 32 13.93 1.16 3.65
N VAL A 33 15.08 0.50 3.47
CA VAL A 33 16.00 0.68 2.35
C VAL A 33 16.17 -0.66 1.65
N HIS A 34 15.96 -0.74 0.32
CA HIS A 34 16.21 -1.95 -0.51
C HIS A 34 15.48 -3.27 -0.12
N THR A 35 14.62 -3.31 0.91
CA THR A 35 14.30 -4.59 1.58
C THR A 35 12.83 -5.04 1.50
N LEU A 36 11.88 -4.20 1.06
CA LEU A 36 10.45 -4.56 0.99
C LEU A 36 10.03 -5.32 -0.29
N GLU A 37 10.95 -6.04 -0.93
CA GLU A 37 10.78 -6.38 -2.35
C GLU A 37 10.32 -7.81 -2.63
N ILE A 38 10.75 -8.78 -1.83
CA ILE A 38 10.51 -10.20 -2.12
C ILE A 38 10.22 -10.94 -0.82
N GLY A 39 9.03 -11.53 -0.73
CA GLY A 39 8.67 -12.53 0.28
C GLY A 39 7.99 -12.03 1.56
N TYR A 40 7.83 -10.71 1.75
CA TYR A 40 7.17 -10.16 2.95
C TYR A 40 5.85 -9.50 2.59
N ASP A 41 4.79 -9.87 3.32
CA ASP A 41 3.51 -9.17 3.27
C ASP A 41 3.65 -7.89 4.09
N VAL A 42 3.73 -6.75 3.40
CA VAL A 42 3.85 -5.44 4.06
C VAL A 42 2.46 -5.11 4.61
N PRO A 43 2.31 -4.92 5.94
CA PRO A 43 1.04 -4.51 6.53
C PRO A 43 0.46 -3.27 5.86
N GLN A 44 -0.83 -3.06 6.07
CA GLN A 44 -1.58 -1.92 5.57
C GLN A 44 -0.89 -0.58 5.87
N VAL A 45 -0.41 0.11 4.82
CA VAL A 45 0.32 1.38 4.95
C VAL A 45 -0.59 2.58 4.67
N GLY A 46 -0.97 3.34 5.69
CA GLY A 46 -1.77 4.57 5.51
C GLY A 46 -0.99 5.71 4.83
N ILE A 47 0.30 5.86 5.16
CA ILE A 47 1.16 6.93 4.65
C ILE A 47 2.50 6.33 4.21
N ALA A 48 2.91 6.62 2.98
CA ALA A 48 4.26 6.33 2.50
C ALA A 48 5.02 7.62 2.17
N ILE A 49 6.26 7.68 2.65
CA ILE A 49 7.19 8.76 2.35
C ILE A 49 8.32 8.18 1.50
N ILE A 50 8.52 8.73 0.31
CA ILE A 50 9.59 8.37 -0.60
C ILE A 50 10.62 9.49 -0.57
N ILE A 51 11.83 9.16 -0.18
CA ILE A 51 12.98 10.05 -0.31
C ILE A 51 13.76 9.58 -1.54
N ALA A 52 13.78 10.42 -2.58
CA ALA A 52 14.27 10.02 -3.89
C ALA A 52 15.80 10.06 -3.96
N SER A 53 16.41 8.89 -4.18
CA SER A 53 17.72 8.72 -4.83
C SER A 53 17.87 7.24 -5.21
N THR A 54 17.24 6.81 -6.30
CA THR A 54 17.40 5.41 -6.76
C THR A 54 17.46 5.31 -8.27
N SER A 55 18.26 4.38 -8.77
CA SER A 55 18.35 4.04 -10.18
C SER A 55 17.34 2.94 -10.58
N ASN A 56 16.70 2.27 -9.61
CA ASN A 56 15.83 1.13 -9.88
C ASN A 56 14.35 1.51 -9.92
N MET A 57 13.94 2.11 -11.04
CA MET A 57 12.58 2.62 -11.23
C MET A 57 11.50 1.54 -11.20
N ASN A 58 11.80 0.33 -11.69
CA ASN A 58 10.83 -0.77 -11.73
C ASN A 58 10.46 -1.22 -10.31
N GLN A 59 11.44 -1.29 -9.42
CA GLN A 59 11.22 -1.58 -8.00
C GLN A 59 10.36 -0.51 -7.32
N VAL A 60 10.61 0.78 -7.59
CA VAL A 60 9.81 1.89 -7.06
C VAL A 60 8.34 1.74 -7.46
N ALA A 61 8.05 1.51 -8.74
CA ALA A 61 6.67 1.36 -9.21
C ALA A 61 5.94 0.21 -8.52
N GLN A 62 6.60 -0.94 -8.34
CA GLN A 62 6.02 -2.10 -7.67
C GLN A 62 5.78 -1.86 -6.17
N ARG A 63 6.72 -1.22 -5.48
CA ARG A 63 6.57 -0.84 -4.06
C ARG A 63 5.37 0.09 -3.87
N ILE A 64 5.24 1.10 -4.73
CA ILE A 64 4.12 2.03 -4.67
C ILE A 64 2.81 1.32 -4.95
N GLY A 65 2.75 0.45 -5.95
CA GLY A 65 1.59 -0.39 -6.20
C GLY A 65 1.18 -1.26 -4.99
N ARG A 66 2.11 -1.67 -4.12
CA ARG A 66 1.78 -2.38 -2.87
C ARG A 66 1.22 -1.45 -1.79
N VAL A 67 1.77 -0.24 -1.69
CA VAL A 67 1.32 0.78 -0.72
C VAL A 67 -0.08 1.30 -1.05
N VAL A 68 -0.34 1.61 -2.32
CA VAL A 68 -1.58 2.30 -2.73
C VAL A 68 -2.75 1.37 -3.00
N ARG A 69 -2.50 0.05 -3.07
CA ARG A 69 -3.53 -0.96 -3.32
C ARG A 69 -4.68 -0.80 -2.33
N LYS A 70 -5.90 -0.72 -2.85
CA LYS A 70 -7.13 -0.76 -2.05
C LYS A 70 -7.32 -2.14 -1.45
N VAL A 71 -7.66 -2.16 -0.17
CA VAL A 71 -7.87 -3.34 0.66
C VAL A 71 -8.99 -2.99 1.64
N ASP A 72 -9.83 -3.96 1.98
CA ASP A 72 -11.00 -3.72 2.82
C ASP A 72 -10.60 -3.05 4.15
N GLY A 73 -11.29 -1.97 4.51
CA GLY A 73 -11.00 -1.16 5.70
C GLY A 73 -9.99 -0.02 5.49
N LYS A 74 -9.46 0.18 4.27
CA LYS A 74 -8.60 1.32 3.93
C LYS A 74 -9.21 2.17 2.84
N ASP A 75 -9.78 3.30 3.25
CA ASP A 75 -10.44 4.23 2.32
C ASP A 75 -9.43 5.09 1.55
N GLN A 76 -8.25 5.36 2.13
CA GLN A 76 -7.24 6.26 1.55
C GLN A 76 -5.80 5.84 1.88
N ALA A 77 -4.87 6.16 0.97
CA ALA A 77 -3.43 6.07 1.17
C ALA A 77 -2.81 7.41 0.75
N LEU A 78 -1.89 7.95 1.56
CA LEU A 78 -1.14 9.15 1.21
C LEU A 78 0.27 8.76 0.77
N VAL A 79 0.73 9.31 -0.36
CA VAL A 79 2.09 9.14 -0.86
C VAL A 79 2.74 10.50 -0.95
N TYR A 80 3.78 10.71 -0.14
CA TYR A 80 4.63 11.90 -0.20
C TYR A 80 5.92 11.55 -0.93
N VAL A 81 6.31 12.39 -1.90
CA VAL A 81 7.58 12.27 -2.62
C VAL A 81 8.43 13.49 -2.31
N VAL A 82 9.56 13.27 -1.65
CA VAL A 82 10.59 14.28 -1.42
C VAL A 82 11.64 14.10 -2.52
N TYR A 83 11.82 15.12 -3.35
CA TYR A 83 12.71 15.10 -4.51
C TYR A 83 13.37 16.46 -4.71
N VAL A 84 14.53 16.47 -5.37
CA VAL A 84 15.18 17.71 -5.81
C VAL A 84 14.90 17.95 -7.29
N SER A 85 14.20 19.04 -7.61
CA SER A 85 13.85 19.42 -8.98
C SER A 85 15.09 19.65 -9.85
N GLY A 86 15.04 19.26 -11.12
CA GLY A 86 16.14 19.42 -12.07
C GLY A 86 17.26 18.38 -11.90
N THR A 87 16.99 17.33 -11.13
CA THR A 87 17.93 16.22 -10.90
C THR A 87 17.36 14.91 -11.42
N LYS A 88 18.09 13.80 -11.22
CA LYS A 88 17.61 12.46 -11.57
C LYS A 88 16.32 12.07 -10.81
N ASP A 89 16.00 12.75 -9.71
CA ASP A 89 14.82 12.46 -8.90
C ASP A 89 13.50 12.78 -9.63
N ASP A 90 13.53 13.64 -10.65
CA ASP A 90 12.35 13.92 -11.49
C ASP A 90 11.82 12.63 -12.15
N ASN A 91 12.70 11.66 -12.40
CA ASN A 91 12.31 10.34 -12.89
C ASN A 91 11.53 9.53 -11.85
N VAL A 92 11.93 9.61 -10.58
CA VAL A 92 11.23 8.96 -9.46
C VAL A 92 9.82 9.53 -9.35
N LEU A 93 9.68 10.86 -9.37
CA LEU A 93 8.38 11.52 -9.32
C LEU A 93 7.45 11.04 -10.45
N ARG A 94 7.96 10.98 -11.68
CA ARG A 94 7.20 10.51 -12.85
C ARG A 94 6.74 9.07 -12.72
N VAL A 95 7.61 8.18 -12.23
CA VAL A 95 7.29 6.76 -12.03
C VAL A 95 6.23 6.58 -10.93
N VAL A 96 6.35 7.33 -9.84
CA VAL A 96 5.39 7.30 -8.73
C VAL A 96 4.00 7.76 -9.21
N LYS A 97 3.93 8.89 -9.95
CA LYS A 97 2.67 9.37 -10.54
C LYS A 97 2.02 8.31 -11.43
N ALA A 98 2.78 7.74 -12.36
CA ALA A 98 2.27 6.71 -13.27
C ALA A 98 1.81 5.42 -12.54
N ALA A 99 2.48 5.04 -11.44
CA ALA A 99 2.08 3.89 -10.63
C ALA A 99 0.76 4.12 -9.89
N ILE A 100 0.54 5.34 -9.37
CA ILE A 100 -0.70 5.73 -8.68
C ILE A 100 -1.87 5.79 -9.66
N GLU A 101 -1.69 6.41 -10.83
CA GLU A 101 -2.72 6.51 -11.87
C GLU A 101 -3.19 5.13 -12.36
N LYS A 102 -2.24 4.21 -12.61
CA LYS A 102 -2.55 2.83 -13.04
C LYS A 102 -3.36 2.04 -12.01
N ASP A 103 -3.08 2.20 -10.72
CA ASP A 103 -3.86 1.52 -9.66
C ASP A 103 -5.27 2.11 -9.55
N GLY A 104 -5.38 3.45 -9.69
CA GLY A 104 -6.66 4.15 -9.77
C GLY A 104 -7.54 3.65 -10.93
N GLU A 105 -6.99 3.51 -12.13
CA GLU A 105 -7.71 2.96 -13.28
C GLU A 105 -8.19 1.51 -13.05
N ARG A 106 -7.36 0.69 -12.39
CA ARG A 106 -7.69 -0.69 -12.05
C ARG A 106 -8.87 -0.77 -11.08
N ALA A 107 -8.94 0.14 -10.12
CA ALA A 107 -10.04 0.24 -9.18
C ALA A 107 -11.36 0.64 -9.86
N VAL A 108 -11.32 1.54 -10.85
CA VAL A 108 -12.51 1.94 -11.63
C VAL A 108 -13.03 0.77 -12.49
N ARG A 109 -12.13 -0.07 -13.00
CA ARG A 109 -12.47 -1.21 -13.87
C ARG A 109 -12.81 -2.50 -13.10
N ALA A 110 -12.69 -2.52 -11.78
CA ALA A 110 -13.05 -3.70 -10.99
C ALA A 110 -14.56 -3.97 -11.10
N PRO A 111 -14.99 -5.20 -11.41
CA PRO A 111 -16.41 -5.51 -11.49
C PRO A 111 -17.05 -5.24 -10.13
N ALA A 112 -18.13 -4.46 -10.12
CA ALA A 112 -18.94 -4.22 -8.92
C ALA A 112 -19.25 -5.58 -8.29
N ALA A 113 -18.83 -5.76 -7.04
CA ALA A 113 -19.01 -7.02 -6.31
C ALA A 113 -20.47 -7.46 -6.46
N LYS A 114 -20.70 -8.60 -7.12
CA LYS A 114 -22.03 -9.20 -7.19
C LYS A 114 -22.47 -9.46 -5.77
N GLY A 115 -23.44 -8.68 -5.28
CA GLY A 115 -24.09 -8.92 -4.00
C GLY A 115 -24.44 -10.40 -3.89
N LYS A 116 -24.05 -11.01 -2.76
CA LYS A 116 -24.43 -12.39 -2.44
C LYS A 116 -25.94 -12.48 -2.63
N ARG A 117 -26.37 -13.28 -3.61
CA ARG A 117 -27.78 -13.67 -3.73
C ARG A 117 -28.16 -14.33 -2.40
N PRO A 118 -29.28 -13.93 -1.75
CA PRO A 118 -29.73 -14.62 -0.56
C PRO A 118 -29.96 -16.09 -0.91
N ALA A 119 -29.48 -16.97 -0.03
CA ALA A 119 -29.68 -18.40 -0.16
C ALA A 119 -31.18 -18.72 -0.21
N HIS A 120 -31.52 -19.68 -1.05
CA HIS A 120 -32.86 -20.15 -1.31
C HIS A 120 -33.58 -20.50 0.00
N GLY A 121 -34.69 -19.80 0.32
CA GLY A 121 -35.62 -20.21 1.37
C GLY A 121 -35.82 -19.25 2.53
N GLN A 122 -36.31 -18.04 2.28
CA GLN A 122 -37.20 -17.37 3.23
C GLN A 122 -38.13 -16.42 2.48
N LYS A 123 -39.43 -16.77 2.44
CA LYS A 123 -40.49 -15.91 1.94
C LYS A 123 -40.65 -14.74 2.92
N THR A 124 -40.25 -13.53 2.53
CA THR A 124 -40.74 -12.32 3.19
C THR A 124 -41.92 -11.81 2.38
N LEU A 125 -43.12 -12.08 2.89
CA LEU A 125 -44.34 -11.40 2.49
C LEU A 125 -44.25 -9.95 2.94
N THR A 126 -44.19 -9.01 2.00
CA THR A 126 -44.55 -7.62 2.28
C THR A 126 -45.70 -7.26 1.37
N LYS A 127 -46.90 -7.22 1.97
CA LYS A 127 -48.13 -6.66 1.40
C LYS A 127 -47.88 -5.20 1.03
N PHE A 128 -48.20 -4.82 -0.21
CA PHE A 128 -48.57 -3.45 -0.52
C PHE A 128 -50.03 -3.24 -0.10
N SER A 129 -50.29 -2.18 0.65
CA SER A 129 -51.60 -1.52 0.68
C SER A 129 -51.35 -0.05 0.35
N SER A 130 -52.31 0.49 -0.40
CA SER A 130 -52.45 1.86 -0.90
C SER A 130 -52.20 2.95 0.13
#